data_AF-A0ABD0L576-F1
#
_entry.id   AF-A0ABD0L576-F1
#
_cell.length_a   1.000
_cell.length_b   1.000
_cell.length_c   1.000
_cell.angle_alpha   90.00
_cell.angle_beta   90.00
_cell.angle_gamma   90.00
#
_symmetry.space_group_name_H-M   'P 1'
#
loop_
_entity.id
_entity.type
_entity.pdbx_description
1 polymer ?
#
loop_
_entity_poly.entity_id
_entity_poly.type
_entity_poly.pdbx_seq_one_letter_code
_entity_poly.pdbx_strand_id
1 'polypeptide(L)'
;MASAGRGSGRVAKSAIDWIAFRERVPPRQQEYYRAFRARNEAYVMKVHMYPESLPKIDFAYYKSKLPKPAMADEFQKAYESMNVPYPIDSADTLREIEDQQEAGEKASKAFIARRQDEINDAKLLLSKIDSLPKPEEMTLEMFAYYFPDKALDPINRPTFWPHVPSMQPGHKDNKLL
;
A
#
# COMPACT_ATOMS: atom_id res chain seq x y z
N MET A 1 18.61 -0.55 34.43
CA MET A 1 18.53 -0.93 33.01
C MET A 1 18.14 -2.40 32.95
N ALA A 2 16.85 -2.67 32.75
CA ALA A 2 16.27 -4.00 32.90
C ALA A 2 16.56 -4.90 31.68
N SER A 3 17.14 -6.07 31.93
CA SER A 3 17.32 -7.17 30.99
C SER A 3 15.96 -7.85 30.72
N ALA A 4 15.36 -7.54 29.57
CA ALA A 4 14.20 -8.29 29.08
C ALA A 4 14.67 -9.53 28.32
N GLY A 5 14.31 -10.72 28.81
CA GLY A 5 14.52 -11.99 28.12
C GLY A 5 13.83 -12.01 26.76
N ARG A 6 14.61 -12.20 25.69
CA ARG A 6 14.16 -12.23 24.30
C ARG A 6 14.01 -13.66 23.77
N GLY A 7 13.27 -14.51 24.49
CA GLY A 7 12.95 -15.89 24.06
C GLY A 7 11.59 -16.06 23.37
N SER A 8 10.74 -15.02 23.33
CA SER A 8 9.40 -15.07 22.72
C SER A 8 9.23 -14.04 21.58
N GLY A 9 10.33 -13.44 21.10
CA GLY A 9 10.31 -12.29 20.20
C GLY A 9 11.27 -12.39 19.00
N ARG A 10 11.53 -13.61 18.49
CA ARG A 10 12.50 -13.82 17.38
C ARG A 10 11.96 -13.42 16.00
N VAL A 11 10.66 -13.42 15.79
CA VAL A 11 10.03 -13.01 14.52
C VAL A 11 8.84 -12.11 14.85
N ALA A 12 9.06 -10.79 14.78
CA ALA A 12 8.10 -9.69 14.78
C ALA A 12 7.04 -9.61 15.92
N LYS A 13 6.75 -8.36 16.33
CA LYS A 13 5.75 -8.00 17.35
C LYS A 13 4.28 -8.14 16.89
N SER A 14 4.02 -8.49 15.63
CA SER A 14 2.66 -8.53 15.07
C SER A 14 2.50 -9.67 14.07
N ALA A 15 1.44 -10.46 14.25
CA ALA A 15 0.97 -11.40 13.24
C ALA A 15 0.44 -10.60 12.04
N ILE A 16 1.02 -10.81 10.86
CA ILE A 16 0.58 -10.15 9.62
C ILE A 16 -0.68 -10.86 9.12
N ASP A 17 -1.78 -10.12 8.95
CA ASP A 17 -2.98 -10.63 8.28
C ASP A 17 -2.78 -10.64 6.75
N TRP A 18 -2.33 -11.79 6.25
CA TRP A 18 -2.07 -11.99 4.83
C TRP A 18 -3.33 -11.99 3.96
N ILE A 19 -4.49 -12.30 4.53
CA ILE A 19 -5.76 -12.34 3.79
C ILE A 19 -6.20 -10.89 3.52
N ALA A 20 -6.25 -10.08 4.57
CA ALA A 20 -6.61 -8.67 4.43
C ALA A 20 -5.59 -7.87 3.61
N PHE A 21 -4.31 -8.30 3.58
CA PHE A 21 -3.32 -7.71 2.69
C PHE A 21 -3.63 -8.05 1.22
N ARG A 22 -3.91 -9.32 0.91
CA ARG A 22 -4.21 -9.77 -0.46
C ARG A 22 -5.39 -9.04 -1.09
N GLU A 23 -6.43 -8.76 -0.31
CA GLU A 23 -7.64 -8.07 -0.77
C GLU A 23 -7.38 -6.62 -1.20
N ARG A 24 -6.37 -5.97 -0.60
CA ARG A 24 -6.02 -4.57 -0.89
C ARG A 24 -5.07 -4.42 -2.09
N VAL A 25 -4.43 -5.51 -2.53
CA VAL A 25 -3.45 -5.48 -3.62
C VAL A 25 -4.16 -5.47 -4.98
N PRO A 26 -3.90 -4.48 -5.85
CA PRO A 26 -4.46 -4.45 -7.20
C PRO A 26 -4.10 -5.71 -8.01
N PRO A 27 -4.95 -6.17 -8.95
CA PRO A 27 -4.72 -7.41 -9.71
C PRO A 27 -3.36 -7.45 -10.43
N ARG A 28 -2.91 -6.30 -10.96
CA ARG A 28 -1.63 -6.16 -11.66
C ARG A 28 -0.40 -6.34 -10.74
N GLN A 29 -0.56 -6.21 -9.43
CA GLN A 29 0.53 -6.29 -8.45
C GLN A 29 0.55 -7.61 -7.66
N GLN A 30 -0.35 -8.54 -7.98
CA GLN A 30 -0.50 -9.81 -7.27
C GLN A 30 0.76 -10.68 -7.35
N GLU A 31 1.53 -10.61 -8.44
CA GLU A 31 2.79 -11.34 -8.58
C GLU A 31 3.86 -10.85 -7.60
N TYR A 32 4.00 -9.53 -7.45
CA TYR A 32 4.93 -8.94 -6.48
C TYR A 32 4.55 -9.31 -5.05
N TYR A 33 3.25 -9.31 -4.73
CA TYR A 33 2.76 -9.74 -3.43
C TYR A 33 3.11 -11.21 -3.13
N ARG A 34 2.89 -12.12 -4.09
CA ARG A 34 3.25 -13.54 -3.94
C ARG A 34 4.75 -13.71 -3.72
N ALA A 35 5.58 -13.00 -4.48
CA ALA A 35 7.03 -13.04 -4.32
C ALA A 35 7.48 -12.51 -2.95
N PHE A 36 6.89 -11.40 -2.48
CA PHE A 36 7.17 -10.83 -1.16
C PHE A 36 6.80 -11.81 -0.04
N ARG A 37 5.60 -12.37 -0.09
CA ARG A 37 5.13 -13.36 0.89
C ARG A 37 6.02 -14.59 0.92
N ALA A 38 6.37 -15.15 -0.24
CA ALA A 38 7.25 -16.31 -0.33
C ALA A 38 8.64 -16.03 0.29
N ARG A 39 9.20 -14.84 0.06
CA ARG A 39 10.46 -14.43 0.71
C ARG A 39 10.30 -14.31 2.22
N ASN A 40 9.24 -13.66 2.69
CA ASN A 40 8.97 -13.54 4.12
C ASN A 40 8.86 -14.93 4.78
N GLU A 41 8.01 -15.81 4.26
CA GLU A 41 7.85 -17.18 4.79
C GLU A 41 9.19 -17.94 4.78
N ALA A 42 9.98 -17.85 3.70
CA ALA A 42 11.30 -18.48 3.63
C ALA A 42 12.26 -17.97 4.73
N TYR A 43 12.26 -16.68 5.05
CA TYR A 43 13.07 -16.14 6.15
C TYR A 43 12.56 -16.59 7.51
N VAL A 44 11.23 -16.56 7.73
CA VAL A 44 10.62 -17.03 8.97
C VAL A 44 10.94 -18.49 9.22
N MET A 45 10.80 -19.34 8.20
CA MET A 45 11.18 -20.76 8.29
C MET A 45 12.66 -20.95 8.63
N LYS A 46 13.57 -20.18 8.00
CA LYS A 46 15.00 -20.22 8.33
C LYS A 46 15.28 -19.84 9.79
N VAL A 47 14.60 -18.81 10.32
CA VAL A 47 14.76 -18.41 11.73
C VAL A 47 14.29 -19.53 12.67
N HIS A 48 13.21 -20.24 12.33
CA HIS A 48 12.72 -21.36 13.12
C HIS A 48 13.60 -22.62 13.02
N MET A 49 14.33 -22.81 11.92
CA MET A 49 15.26 -23.94 11.76
C MET A 49 16.46 -23.86 12.70
N TYR A 50 16.89 -22.66 13.10
CA TYR A 50 18.06 -22.47 13.97
C TYR A 50 17.64 -22.28 15.44
N PRO A 51 18.22 -23.05 16.39
CA PRO A 51 17.89 -22.94 17.81
C PRO A 51 18.24 -21.54 18.36
N GLU A 52 17.52 -21.12 19.41
CA GLU A 52 17.70 -19.78 20.02
C GLU A 52 19.00 -19.65 20.79
N SER A 53 19.43 -20.75 21.40
CA SER A 53 20.67 -20.86 22.16
C SER A 53 21.63 -21.81 21.47
N LEU A 54 22.91 -21.59 21.73
CA LEU A 54 23.97 -22.56 21.48
C LEU A 54 23.51 -23.96 21.98
N PRO A 55 23.60 -25.02 21.17
CA PRO A 55 23.17 -26.35 21.55
C PRO A 55 23.93 -26.83 22.81
N LYS A 56 23.21 -27.33 23.81
CA LYS A 56 23.85 -27.83 25.03
C LYS A 56 24.69 -29.07 24.70
N ILE A 57 26.00 -28.94 24.80
CA ILE A 57 26.94 -30.05 24.62
C ILE A 57 27.07 -30.78 25.97
N ASP A 58 26.93 -32.11 25.96
CA ASP A 58 27.15 -32.94 27.14
C ASP A 58 28.67 -33.15 27.36
N PHE A 59 29.30 -32.19 28.02
CA PHE A 59 30.73 -32.28 28.37
C PHE A 59 31.03 -33.37 29.41
N ALA A 60 30.06 -33.86 30.17
CA ALA A 60 30.27 -34.93 31.15
C ALA A 60 30.53 -36.28 30.46
N TYR A 61 29.78 -36.56 29.38
CA TYR A 61 30.02 -37.73 28.54
C TYR A 61 31.44 -37.72 27.96
N TYR A 62 31.90 -36.59 27.40
CA TYR A 62 33.24 -36.48 26.80
C TYR A 62 34.37 -36.56 27.82
N LYS A 63 34.20 -36.00 29.03
CA LYS A 63 35.17 -36.11 30.12
C LYS A 63 35.45 -37.57 30.50
N SER A 64 34.45 -38.45 30.42
CA SER A 64 34.61 -39.88 30.75
C SER A 64 35.36 -40.69 29.69
N LYS A 65 35.45 -40.19 28.46
CA LYS A 65 36.05 -40.89 27.30
C LYS A 65 37.41 -40.34 26.90
N LEU A 66 37.76 -39.13 27.35
CA LEU A 66 39.01 -38.47 26.99
C LEU A 66 40.17 -38.89 27.92
N PRO A 67 41.36 -39.19 27.38
CA PRO A 67 42.56 -39.48 28.19
C PRO A 67 43.03 -38.29 29.04
N LYS A 68 42.65 -37.06 28.67
CA LYS A 68 43.00 -35.82 29.37
C LYS A 68 41.72 -35.01 29.67
N PRO A 69 41.14 -35.15 30.88
CA PRO A 69 39.88 -34.47 31.23
C PRO A 69 40.00 -32.94 31.30
N ALA A 70 41.21 -32.41 31.58
CA ALA A 70 41.48 -30.97 31.63
C ALA A 70 41.18 -30.24 30.30
N MET A 71 41.33 -30.93 29.16
CA MET A 71 41.05 -30.35 27.85
C MET A 71 39.54 -30.10 27.65
N ALA A 72 38.69 -30.97 28.19
CA ALA A 72 37.23 -30.81 28.11
C ALA A 72 36.73 -29.66 29.00
N ASP A 73 37.41 -29.37 30.11
CA ASP A 73 37.12 -28.22 30.97
C ASP A 73 37.45 -26.89 30.29
N GLU A 74 38.57 -26.83 29.56
CA GLU A 74 38.95 -25.64 28.77
C GLU A 74 37.96 -25.36 27.65
N PHE A 75 37.50 -26.39 26.92
CA PHE A 75 36.48 -26.23 25.88
C PHE A 75 35.11 -25.86 26.42
N GLN A 76 34.72 -26.40 27.58
CA GLN A 76 33.48 -26.02 28.24
C GLN A 76 33.48 -24.53 28.58
N LYS A 77 34.57 -24.03 29.20
CA LYS A 77 34.72 -22.60 29.52
C LYS A 77 34.73 -21.72 28.27
N ALA A 78 35.43 -22.13 27.22
CA ALA A 78 35.46 -21.40 25.95
C ALA A 78 34.07 -21.32 25.30
N TYR A 79 33.31 -22.44 25.30
CA TYR A 79 31.96 -22.51 24.74
C TYR A 79 30.95 -21.63 25.49
N GLU A 80 30.99 -21.67 26.82
CA GLU A 80 30.12 -20.83 27.67
C GLU A 80 30.47 -19.34 27.57
N SER A 81 31.74 -19.01 27.29
CA SER A 81 32.20 -17.63 27.09
C SER A 81 31.85 -17.04 25.71
N MET A 82 31.45 -17.89 24.75
CA MET A 82 31.18 -17.47 23.38
C MET A 82 29.80 -16.80 23.29
N ASN A 83 29.79 -15.47 23.28
CA ASN A 83 28.59 -14.68 23.00
C ASN A 83 28.54 -14.32 21.51
N VAL A 84 27.48 -14.71 20.81
CA VAL A 84 27.28 -14.32 19.40
C VAL A 84 26.63 -12.93 19.37
N PRO A 85 27.33 -11.89 18.90
CA PRO A 85 26.75 -10.55 18.83
C PRO A 85 25.61 -10.54 17.81
N TYR A 86 24.57 -9.75 18.11
CA TYR A 86 23.47 -9.55 17.18
C TYR A 86 23.97 -8.77 15.95
N PRO A 87 23.52 -9.09 14.73
CA PRO A 87 23.89 -8.33 13.54
C PRO A 87 23.52 -6.85 13.70
N ILE A 88 24.48 -5.96 13.42
CA ILE A 88 24.25 -4.53 13.36
C ILE A 88 23.78 -4.21 11.94
N ASP A 89 22.68 -3.47 11.81
CA ASP A 89 22.24 -2.95 10.51
C ASP A 89 23.25 -1.87 10.06
N SER A 90 24.14 -2.23 9.14
CA SER A 90 25.17 -1.32 8.63
C SER A 90 24.65 -0.36 7.57
N ALA A 91 23.44 -0.57 7.07
CA ALA A 91 22.88 0.14 5.92
C ALA A 91 21.70 1.05 6.28
N ASP A 92 21.39 1.22 7.57
CA ASP A 92 20.24 2.03 8.06
C ASP A 92 18.92 1.70 7.33
N THR A 93 18.75 0.44 6.93
CA THR A 93 17.60 0.00 6.13
C THR A 93 16.27 0.19 6.85
N LEU A 94 16.27 0.15 8.18
CA LEU A 94 15.10 0.45 9.00
C LEU A 94 14.63 1.89 8.82
N ARG A 95 15.55 2.86 8.73
CA ARG A 95 15.19 4.27 8.56
C ARG A 95 14.57 4.51 7.19
N GLU A 96 15.11 3.88 6.15
CA GLU A 96 14.54 3.96 4.79
C GLU A 96 13.10 3.42 4.74
N ILE A 97 12.80 2.36 5.50
CA ILE A 97 11.45 1.80 5.60
C ILE A 97 10.50 2.78 6.32
N GLU A 98 10.95 3.39 7.42
CA GLU A 98 10.18 4.41 8.15
C GLU A 98 9.86 5.62 7.26
N ASP A 99 10.85 6.13 6.52
CA ASP A 99 10.68 7.24 5.59
C ASP A 99 9.67 6.89 4.47
N GLN A 100 9.75 5.68 3.92
CA GLN A 100 8.79 5.18 2.92
C GLN A 100 7.38 5.06 3.50
N GLN A 101 7.24 4.62 4.75
CA GLN A 101 5.95 4.53 5.43
C GLN A 101 5.34 5.92 5.59
N GLU A 102 6.10 6.89 6.10
CA GLU A 102 5.60 8.26 6.27
C GLU A 102 5.19 8.90 4.94
N ALA A 103 5.99 8.72 3.89
CA ALA A 103 5.66 9.21 2.55
C ALA A 103 4.37 8.58 2.02
N GLY A 104 4.21 7.26 2.21
CA GLY A 104 3.01 6.52 1.83
C GLY A 104 1.75 6.99 2.59
N GLU A 105 1.87 7.24 3.89
CA GLU A 105 0.77 7.75 4.72
C GLU A 105 0.33 9.15 4.28
N LYS A 106 1.28 10.05 4.00
CA LYS A 106 0.99 11.41 3.51
C LYS A 106 0.27 11.36 2.15
N ALA A 107 0.78 10.56 1.22
CA ALA A 107 0.16 10.38 -0.10
C ALA A 107 -1.25 9.78 0.00
N SER A 108 -1.45 8.79 0.87
CA SER A 108 -2.76 8.14 1.09
C SER A 108 -3.77 9.13 1.66
N LYS A 109 -3.40 9.93 2.67
CA LYS A 109 -4.27 10.96 3.25
C LYS A 109 -4.67 12.01 2.20
N ALA A 110 -3.72 12.49 1.40
CA ALA A 110 -3.99 13.44 0.34
C ALA A 110 -4.92 12.86 -0.74
N PHE A 111 -4.74 11.59 -1.11
CA PHE A 111 -5.62 10.90 -2.05
C PHE A 111 -7.05 10.77 -1.50
N ILE A 112 -7.21 10.35 -0.24
CA ILE A 112 -8.53 10.21 0.39
C ILE A 112 -9.26 11.56 0.41
N ALA A 113 -8.58 12.65 0.79
CA ALA A 113 -9.16 13.98 0.79
C ALA A 113 -9.68 14.37 -0.61
N ARG A 114 -8.83 14.23 -1.65
CA ARG A 114 -9.22 14.52 -3.04
C ARG A 114 -10.42 13.69 -3.49
N ARG A 115 -10.43 12.39 -3.19
CA ARG A 115 -11.55 11.51 -3.57
C ARG A 115 -12.83 11.88 -2.84
N GLN A 116 -12.74 12.31 -1.58
CA GLN A 116 -13.92 12.75 -0.85
C GLN A 116 -14.52 14.01 -1.45
N ASP A 117 -13.69 14.96 -1.88
CA ASP A 117 -14.15 16.16 -2.59
C ASP A 117 -14.82 15.80 -3.91
N GLU A 118 -14.19 14.93 -4.72
CA GLU A 118 -14.79 14.43 -5.97
C GLU A 118 -16.13 13.71 -5.76
N ILE A 119 -16.25 12.92 -4.68
CA ILE A 119 -17.50 12.25 -4.31
C ILE A 119 -18.57 13.28 -3.93
N ASN A 120 -18.21 14.33 -3.21
CA ASN A 120 -19.14 15.38 -2.82
C ASN A 120 -19.64 16.15 -4.06
N ASP A 121 -18.73 16.52 -4.97
CA ASP A 121 -19.09 17.18 -6.23
C ASP A 121 -19.99 16.29 -7.08
N ALA A 122 -19.67 14.99 -7.21
CA ALA A 122 -20.50 14.04 -7.94
C ALA A 122 -21.90 13.89 -7.32
N LYS A 123 -22.02 13.89 -5.99
CA LYS A 123 -23.32 13.86 -5.30
C LYS A 123 -24.13 15.13 -5.53
N LEU A 124 -23.48 16.30 -5.54
CA LEU A 124 -24.14 17.57 -5.86
C LEU A 124 -24.60 17.63 -7.32
N LEU A 125 -23.83 17.05 -8.25
CA LEU A 125 -24.25 16.93 -9.64
C LEU A 125 -25.42 15.95 -9.79
N LEU A 126 -25.38 14.82 -9.09
CA LEU A 126 -26.48 13.84 -9.11
C LEU A 126 -27.78 14.47 -8.60
N SER A 127 -27.74 15.19 -7.49
CA SER A 127 -28.94 15.85 -6.95
C SER A 127 -29.50 16.94 -7.87
N LYS A 128 -28.62 17.64 -8.61
CA LYS A 128 -29.05 18.58 -9.67
C LYS A 128 -29.65 17.88 -10.86
N ILE A 129 -29.17 16.69 -11.23
CA ILE A 129 -29.73 15.91 -12.33
C ILE A 129 -31.09 15.34 -11.92
N ASP A 130 -31.21 14.84 -10.69
CA ASP A 130 -32.47 14.29 -10.16
C ASP A 130 -33.56 15.35 -10.02
N SER A 131 -33.21 16.63 -9.86
CA SER A 131 -34.18 17.73 -9.84
C SER A 131 -34.64 18.19 -11.21
N LEU A 132 -33.99 17.74 -12.30
CA LEU A 132 -34.41 18.08 -13.65
C LEU A 132 -35.62 17.24 -14.07
N PRO A 133 -36.56 17.83 -14.83
CA PRO A 133 -37.59 17.04 -15.48
C PRO A 133 -36.95 16.04 -16.45
N LYS A 134 -37.63 14.91 -16.66
CA LYS A 134 -37.16 13.89 -17.59
C LYS A 134 -36.96 14.50 -18.98
N PRO A 135 -35.95 14.06 -19.76
CA PRO A 135 -35.69 14.61 -21.09
C PRO A 135 -36.90 14.58 -22.04
N GLU A 136 -37.79 13.59 -21.91
CA GLU A 136 -39.00 13.43 -22.73
C GLU A 136 -40.09 14.47 -22.42
N GLU A 137 -40.09 15.01 -21.20
CA GLU A 137 -41.06 16.00 -20.72
C GLU A 137 -40.49 17.43 -20.76
N MET A 138 -39.23 17.59 -21.16
CA MET A 138 -38.53 18.86 -21.16
C MET A 138 -38.87 19.68 -22.41
N THR A 139 -39.53 20.84 -22.22
CA THR A 139 -39.77 21.80 -23.30
C THR A 139 -38.53 22.66 -23.57
N LEU A 140 -38.46 23.28 -24.75
CA LEU A 140 -37.35 24.17 -25.12
C LEU A 140 -37.19 25.36 -24.16
N GLU A 141 -38.29 25.89 -23.62
CA GLU A 141 -38.28 26.96 -22.63
C GLU A 141 -37.71 26.49 -21.29
N MET A 142 -38.09 25.29 -20.82
CA MET A 142 -37.53 24.68 -19.61
C MET A 142 -36.04 24.40 -19.79
N PHE A 143 -35.64 23.91 -20.96
CA PHE A 143 -34.24 23.73 -21.30
C PHE A 143 -33.47 25.06 -21.25
N ALA A 144 -34.05 26.15 -21.75
CA ALA A 144 -33.45 27.48 -21.68
C ALA A 144 -33.30 28.01 -20.24
N TYR A 145 -34.25 27.67 -19.36
CA TYR A 145 -34.19 28.03 -17.94
C TYR A 145 -33.08 27.28 -17.19
N TYR A 146 -32.98 25.96 -17.36
CA TYR A 146 -31.98 25.14 -16.65
C TYR A 146 -30.59 25.21 -17.28
N PHE A 147 -30.51 25.41 -18.59
CA PHE A 147 -29.26 25.42 -19.36
C PHE A 147 -29.15 26.66 -20.26
N PRO A 148 -29.11 27.88 -19.68
CA PRO A 148 -29.06 29.12 -20.45
C PRO A 148 -27.83 29.17 -21.38
N ASP A 149 -26.69 28.59 -20.96
CA ASP A 149 -25.46 28.55 -21.76
C ASP A 149 -25.56 27.64 -22.99
N LYS A 150 -26.46 26.66 -23.01
CA LYS A 150 -26.61 25.72 -24.14
C LYS A 150 -27.87 25.99 -24.97
N ALA A 151 -28.78 26.78 -24.44
CA ALA A 151 -30.01 27.16 -25.10
C ALA A 151 -29.73 27.99 -26.36
N LEU A 152 -30.66 27.92 -27.31
CA LEU A 152 -30.67 28.79 -28.48
C LEU A 152 -30.97 30.21 -28.02
N ASP A 153 -30.01 31.12 -28.19
CA ASP A 153 -30.18 32.55 -27.91
C ASP A 153 -29.87 33.36 -29.17
N PRO A 154 -30.87 33.61 -30.03
CA PRO A 154 -30.69 34.35 -31.27
C PRO A 154 -30.25 35.80 -31.08
N ILE A 155 -30.43 36.37 -29.88
CA ILE A 155 -30.16 37.78 -29.61
C ILE A 155 -28.71 37.96 -29.20
N ASN A 156 -28.24 37.20 -28.20
CA ASN A 156 -26.87 37.37 -27.69
C ASN A 156 -25.87 36.42 -28.36
N ARG A 157 -26.31 35.25 -28.86
CA ARG A 157 -25.44 34.21 -29.45
C ARG A 157 -26.07 33.62 -30.72
N PRO A 158 -26.15 34.40 -31.81
CA PRO A 158 -26.76 33.95 -33.05
C PRO A 158 -26.01 32.74 -33.61
N THR A 159 -26.76 31.68 -33.92
CA THR A 159 -26.26 30.47 -34.58
C THR A 159 -26.97 30.28 -35.91
N PHE A 160 -26.26 29.76 -36.91
CA PHE A 160 -26.82 29.49 -38.23
C PHE A 160 -27.50 28.13 -38.26
N TRP A 161 -28.58 28.00 -39.04
CA TRP A 161 -29.25 26.72 -39.24
C TRP A 161 -28.42 25.80 -40.16
N PRO A 162 -28.24 24.50 -39.86
CA PRO A 162 -28.75 23.77 -38.70
C PRO A 162 -27.94 24.10 -37.44
N HIS A 163 -28.62 24.31 -36.30
CA HIS A 163 -28.03 24.69 -35.01
C HIS A 163 -27.21 23.57 -34.34
N VAL A 164 -26.41 22.84 -35.12
CA VAL A 164 -25.46 21.84 -34.65
C VAL A 164 -24.07 22.48 -34.56
N PRO A 165 -23.29 22.19 -33.51
CA PRO A 165 -21.96 22.78 -33.33
C PRO A 165 -21.05 22.63 -34.55
N SER A 166 -21.12 21.48 -35.22
CA SER A 166 -20.30 21.14 -36.39
C SER A 166 -20.56 22.00 -37.64
N MET A 167 -21.73 22.62 -37.75
CA MET A 167 -22.13 23.45 -38.89
C MET A 167 -22.08 24.95 -38.56
N GLN A 168 -21.63 25.33 -37.37
CA GLN A 168 -21.44 26.72 -37.00
C GLN A 168 -20.14 27.28 -37.61
N PRO A 169 -20.12 28.54 -38.06
CA PRO A 169 -18.91 29.19 -38.54
C PRO A 169 -17.78 29.12 -37.49
N GLY A 170 -16.59 28.69 -37.90
CA GLY A 170 -15.42 28.57 -37.01
C GLY A 170 -15.29 27.24 -36.25
N HIS A 171 -16.21 26.28 -36.42
CA HIS A 171 -16.04 24.93 -35.89
C HIS A 171 -14.99 24.16 -36.72
N LYS A 172 -14.13 23.36 -36.06
CA LYS A 172 -13.00 22.65 -36.69
C LYS A 172 -13.39 21.76 -37.88
N ASP A 173 -14.61 21.25 -37.84
CA ASP A 173 -15.16 20.32 -38.85
C ASP A 173 -15.97 21.01 -39.94
N ASN A 174 -16.24 22.32 -39.80
CA ASN A 174 -17.02 23.08 -40.76
C ASN A 174 -16.11 23.52 -41.92
N LYS A 175 -16.06 22.73 -42.99
CA LYS A 175 -15.26 23.01 -44.22
C LYS A 175 -15.99 23.87 -45.25
N LEU A 176 -17.08 24.52 -44.86
CA LEU A 176 -17.80 25.44 -45.73
C LEU A 176 -17.30 26.85 -45.42
N LEU A 177 -16.43 27.32 -46.33
CA LEU A 177 -15.50 28.48 -46.29
C LEU A 177 -14.07 28.11 -45.87
#